data_AF-A0A9E0ULG6-F1
#
_entry.id   AF-A0A9E0ULG6-F1
#
_cell.length_a   1.000
_cell.length_b   1.000
_cell.length_c   1.000
_cell.angle_alpha   90.00
_cell.angle_beta   90.00
_cell.angle_gamma   90.00
#
_symmetry.space_group_name_H-M   'P 1'
#
loop_
_entity.id
_entity.type
_entity.pdbx_description
1 polymer ?
#
loop_
_entity_poly.entity_id
_entity_poly.type
_entity_poly.pdbx_seq_one_letter_code
_entity_poly.pdbx_strand_id
1 'polypeptide(L)' 'QVGSFKLSGKRVFRMSPIHHHFEFGGWKEMQVVIRFWIISLIFSLAGLATLKLRYRWTRWRKKYWI' A
#
# COMPACT_ATOMS: atom_id res chain seq x y z
N GLN A 1 7.20 -13.66 0.21
CA GLN A 1 8.28 -14.60 -0.18
C GLN A 1 8.04 -16.04 0.30
N VAL A 2 7.61 -16.28 1.55
CA VAL A 2 7.43 -17.65 2.09
C VAL A 2 6.25 -18.40 1.46
N GLY A 3 5.14 -17.72 1.15
CA GLY A 3 3.94 -18.34 0.54
C GLY A 3 4.16 -18.89 -0.87
N SER A 4 4.82 -18.14 -1.77
CA SER A 4 5.05 -18.61 -3.15
C SER A 4 6.13 -19.70 -3.23
N PHE A 5 7.12 -19.67 -2.32
CA PHE A 5 8.17 -20.70 -2.27
C PHE A 5 7.62 -22.06 -1.84
N LYS A 6 6.64 -22.08 -0.91
CA LYS A 6 5.92 -23.30 -0.52
C LYS A 6 5.02 -23.86 -1.62
N LEU A 7 4.49 -23.03 -2.51
CA LEU A 7 3.50 -23.44 -3.53
C LEU A 7 4.11 -23.74 -4.91
N SER A 8 5.21 -23.09 -5.30
CA SER A 8 5.73 -23.21 -6.67
C SER A 8 7.24 -23.44 -6.75
N GLY A 9 7.94 -23.57 -5.62
CA GLY A 9 9.39 -23.84 -5.56
C GLY A 9 10.30 -22.74 -6.13
N LYS A 10 9.74 -21.73 -6.80
CA LYS A 10 10.47 -20.60 -7.40
C LYS A 10 10.33 -19.35 -6.54
N ARG A 11 11.45 -18.68 -6.29
CA ARG A 11 11.49 -17.37 -5.62
C ARG A 11 11.04 -16.30 -6.62
N VAL A 12 9.91 -15.64 -6.34
CA VAL A 12 9.35 -14.56 -7.19
C VAL A 12 10.20 -13.28 -7.10
N PHE A 13 10.86 -13.06 -5.97
CA PHE A 13 11.77 -11.93 -5.76
C PHE A 13 13.21 -12.43 -5.63
N ARG A 14 14.16 -11.73 -6.26
CA ARG A 14 15.61 -12.03 -6.15
C ARG A 14 16.13 -11.88 -4.72
N MET A 15 15.53 -10.97 -3.94
CA MET A 15 15.80 -10.75 -2.52
C MET A 15 14.52 -10.14 -1.88
N SER A 16 14.19 -10.53 -0.66
CA SER A 16 13.18 -9.87 0.19
C SER A 16 13.93 -9.23 1.34
N PRO A 17 13.62 -7.98 1.74
CA PRO A 17 12.46 -7.14 1.39
C PRO A 17 12.48 -6.47 0.00
N ILE A 18 11.33 -5.93 -0.43
CA ILE A 18 11.11 -5.34 -1.77
C ILE A 18 12.06 -4.18 -2.09
N HIS A 19 12.51 -3.38 -1.12
CA HIS A 19 13.43 -2.27 -1.39
C HIS A 19 14.78 -2.75 -1.92
N HIS A 20 15.32 -3.85 -1.38
CA HIS A 20 16.55 -4.46 -1.89
C HIS A 20 16.36 -5.12 -3.26
N HIS A 21 15.14 -5.55 -3.60
CA HIS A 21 14.84 -6.04 -4.95
C HIS A 21 15.06 -4.95 -6.02
N PHE A 22 14.71 -3.69 -5.70
CA PHE A 22 14.92 -2.57 -6.61
C PHE A 22 16.39 -2.10 -6.65
N GLU A 23 17.11 -2.22 -5.54
CA GLU A 23 18.55 -1.91 -5.48
C GLU A 23 19.39 -2.84 -6.37
N PHE A 24 19.11 -4.15 -6.35
CA PHE A 24 19.70 -5.12 -7.29
C PHE A 24 19.25 -4.91 -8.76
N GLY A 25 18.25 -4.08 -9.00
CA GLY A 25 17.83 -3.62 -10.33
C GLY A 25 18.58 -2.38 -10.83
N GLY A 26 19.58 -1.88 -10.07
CA GLY A 26 20.40 -0.73 -10.44
C GLY A 26 19.85 0.62 -9.97
N TRP A 27 18.86 0.63 -9.07
CA TRP A 27 18.27 1.86 -8.54
C TRP A 27 18.98 2.31 -7.27
N LYS A 28 19.20 3.62 -7.12
CA LYS A 28 19.76 4.17 -5.87
C LYS A 28 18.75 4.02 -4.74
N GLU A 29 19.22 3.65 -3.56
CA GLU A 29 18.41 3.45 -2.34
C GLU A 29 17.43 4.62 -2.10
N MET A 30 17.94 5.85 -2.13
CA MET A 30 17.16 7.08 -1.96
C MET A 30 16.01 7.22 -2.99
N GLN A 31 16.20 6.79 -4.24
CA GLN A 31 15.17 6.89 -5.28
C GLN A 31 14.00 5.93 -5.01
N VAL A 32 14.27 4.75 -4.48
CA VAL A 32 13.24 3.76 -4.12
C VAL A 32 12.45 4.26 -2.92
N VAL A 33 13.13 4.81 -1.91
CA VAL A 33 12.50 5.36 -0.69
C VAL A 33 11.53 6.48 -1.03
N ILE A 34 11.94 7.46 -1.84
CA ILE A 34 11.09 8.60 -2.23
C ILE A 34 9.84 8.13 -2.99
N ARG A 35 9.98 7.17 -3.91
CA ARG A 35 8.83 6.64 -4.67
C ARG A 35 7.84 5.89 -3.78
N PHE A 36 8.34 5.12 -2.82
CA PHE A 36 7.48 4.47 -1.82
C PHE A 36 6.74 5.50 -0.95
N TRP A 37 7.40 6.61 -0.58
CA TRP A 37 6.74 7.67 0.18
C TRP A 37 5.59 8.30 -0.58
N ILE A 38 5.75 8.59 -1.88
CA ILE A 38 4.68 9.13 -2.72
C ILE A 38 3.47 8.18 -2.73
N ILE A 39 3.71 6.88 -2.91
CA ILE A 39 2.64 5.87 -2.91
C ILE A 39 1.94 5.82 -1.55
N SER A 40 2.69 5.78 -0.45
CA SER A 40 2.13 5.80 0.91
C SER A 40 1.27 7.03 1.19
N LEU A 41 1.68 8.20 0.68
CA LEU A 41 0.93 9.45 0.81
C LEU A 41 -0.40 9.39 0.05
N ILE A 42 -0.39 8.85 -1.17
CA ILE A 42 -1.61 8.65 -1.98
C ILE A 42 -2.58 7.71 -1.27
N PHE A 43 -2.10 6.57 -0.76
CA PHE A 43 -2.93 5.62 -0.03
C PHE A 43 -3.49 6.20 1.28
N SER A 44 -2.69 6.99 2.00
CA SER A 44 -3.13 7.69 3.21
C SER A 44 -4.30 8.65 2.91
N LEU A 45 -4.18 9.46 1.85
CA LEU A 45 -5.25 10.35 1.40
C LEU A 45 -6.49 9.59 0.93
N ALA A 46 -6.33 8.48 0.21
CA ALA A 46 -7.45 7.63 -0.19
C ALA A 46 -8.18 7.02 1.02
N GLY A 47 -7.45 6.61 2.07
CA GLY A 47 -8.01 6.14 3.34
C GLY A 47 -8.83 7.23 4.05
N LEU A 48 -8.31 8.45 4.11
CA LEU A 48 -9.03 9.60 4.67
C LEU A 48 -10.28 9.97 3.86
N ALA A 49 -10.21 9.91 2.53
CA ALA A 49 -11.36 10.15 1.65
C ALA A 49 -12.51 9.16 1.91
N THR A 50 -12.16 7.89 2.17
CA THR A 50 -13.12 6.84 2.51
C THR A 50 -13.85 7.14 3.83
N LEU A 51 -13.17 7.75 4.80
CA LEU A 51 -13.75 8.11 6.09
C LEU A 51 -14.86 9.18 5.95
N LYS A 52 -14.69 10.14 5.04
CA LYS A 52 -15.68 11.22 4.81
C LYS A 52 -16.98 10.70 4.19
N LEU A 53 -16.89 9.69 3.32
CA LEU A 53 -18.05 8.97 2.77
C LEU A 53 -18.87 8.29 3.89
N ARG A 54 -18.20 7.66 4.86
CA ARG A 54 -18.87 7.06 6.03
C ARG A 54 -19.54 8.12 6.92
N TYR A 55 -18.87 9.24 7.17
CA TYR A 55 -19.43 10.31 8.00
C TYR A 55 -20.67 10.96 7.36
N ARG A 56 -20.73 11.08 6.03
CA ARG A 56 -21.93 11.58 5.34
C ARG A 56 -23.10 10.61 5.47
N TRP A 57 -22.83 9.31 5.39
CA TRP A 57 -23.85 8.26 5.49
C TRP A 57 -24.43 8.14 6.90
N THR A 58 -23.62 8.24 7.96
CA THR A 58 -24.11 8.24 9.35
C THR A 58 -24.89 9.50 9.70
N ARG A 59 -24.51 10.66 9.15
CA ARG A 59 -25.28 11.91 9.30
C ARG A 59 -26.63 11.86 8.59
N TRP A 60 -26.69 11.25 7.41
CA TRP A 60 -27.96 11.00 6.71
C TRP A 60 -28.84 10.05 7.52
N ARG A 61 -28.31 8.92 8.02
CA ARG A 61 -29.09 8.03 8.90
C ARG A 61 -29.63 8.73 10.15
N LYS A 62 -28.88 9.65 10.78
CA LYS A 62 -29.40 10.41 11.93
C LYS A 62 -30.45 11.46 11.57
N LYS A 63 -30.47 11.98 10.33
CA LYS A 63 -31.41 13.04 9.91
C LYS A 63 -32.79 12.52 9.48
N TYR A 64 -32.88 11.25 9.10
CA TYR A 64 -34.12 10.65 8.57
C TYR A 64 -34.66 9.48 9.42
N TRP A 65 -34.05 9.20 10.58
CA TRP A 65 -34.36 8.04 11.42
C TRP A 65 -34.38 8.37 12.92
N ILE A 66 -34.38 9.67 13.24
CA ILE A 66 -34.74 10.32 14.51
C ILE A 66 -35.60 11.53 14.11
#